data_AF-A0A8E0VB53-F1
#
_entry.id   AF-A0A8E0VB53-F1
#
_cell.length_a   1.000
_cell.length_b   1.000
_cell.length_c   1.000
_cell.angle_alpha   90.00
_cell.angle_beta   90.00
_cell.angle_gamma   90.00
#
_symmetry.space_group_name_H-M   'P 1'
#
loop_
_entity.id
_entity.type
_entity.pdbx_description
1 polymer ?
#
loop_
_entity_poly.entity_id
_entity_poly.type
_entity_poly.pdbx_seq_one_letter_code
_entity_poly.pdbx_strand_id
1 'polypeptide(L)'
;MKNELALSGERICEKVYPDLFENIGMIRGEYLIRELNQSVLNVVTQKKIGQYLEELCQLYADELVWYRFSELTITEANVLQGTRTQLEDQHPLFGLRGLRRLLEFSDEFLAELKVMVSVYQSHHNLCVFLPFVNDAAQLSEAIKFIRGNGFQGDIGCMIELPSAYFDLDNILQTGIKKIVIGMNDLTSFIFGAVREDQWHQMDSLIMSQIISDINDKATMMGVEIVVAGYLSKNLVKTLNGKGIKCVIHYNLIPEIFGREIAHPNHLVDIKKLTKEKIRAHELDLRAPD
;
A
#
# COMPACT_ATOMS: atom_id res chain seq x y z
N MET A 1 17.76 -15.31 2.64
CA MET A 1 17.18 -14.10 2.01
C MET A 1 16.38 -13.37 3.07
N LYS A 2 16.53 -12.04 3.16
CA LYS A 2 15.69 -11.20 4.02
C LYS A 2 14.49 -10.72 3.21
N ASN A 3 13.35 -10.62 3.88
CA ASN A 3 12.12 -10.04 3.33
C ASN A 3 12.09 -8.54 3.63
N GLU A 4 11.00 -7.88 3.29
CA GLU A 4 10.75 -6.50 3.66
C GLU A 4 9.60 -6.40 4.66
N LEU A 5 9.59 -5.31 5.45
CA LEU A 5 8.56 -5.08 6.46
C LEU A 5 7.46 -4.17 5.92
N ALA A 6 6.20 -4.53 6.17
CA ALA A 6 5.06 -3.64 6.01
C ALA A 6 4.51 -3.13 7.34
N LEU A 7 4.39 -1.80 7.45
CA LEU A 7 3.78 -1.12 8.58
C LEU A 7 2.46 -0.45 8.19
N SER A 8 1.56 -0.32 9.16
CA SER A 8 0.21 0.24 9.07
C SER A 8 -0.04 1.32 10.12
N GLY A 9 1.03 1.96 10.62
CA GLY A 9 0.98 2.96 11.70
C GLY A 9 1.63 2.52 13.00
N GLU A 10 2.08 1.26 13.09
CA GLU A 10 2.78 0.79 14.28
C GLU A 10 4.03 1.66 14.51
N ARG A 11 4.15 2.18 15.74
CA ARG A 11 5.31 2.96 16.18
C ARG A 11 6.38 2.00 16.69
N ILE A 12 7.55 2.03 16.07
CA ILE A 12 8.68 1.15 16.43
C ILE A 12 9.84 2.01 16.93
N CYS A 13 10.49 1.57 18.00
CA CYS A 13 11.63 2.29 18.60
C CYS A 13 12.99 1.76 18.11
N GLU A 14 13.00 0.58 17.49
CA GLU A 14 14.18 -0.08 16.95
C GLU A 14 13.80 -0.86 15.68
N LYS A 15 14.80 -1.22 14.86
CA LYS A 15 14.57 -2.01 13.65
C LYS A 15 13.96 -3.36 14.02
N VAL A 16 12.79 -3.66 13.45
CA VAL A 16 12.07 -4.92 13.71
C VAL A 16 12.79 -6.06 13.03
N TYR A 17 13.25 -7.06 13.80
CA TYR A 17 13.90 -8.29 13.33
C TYR A 17 14.84 -8.09 12.13
N PRO A 18 16.00 -7.42 12.30
CA PRO A 18 16.94 -7.15 11.20
C PRO A 18 17.54 -8.42 10.58
N ASP A 19 17.42 -9.57 11.25
CA ASP A 19 17.74 -10.91 10.70
C ASP A 19 16.72 -11.37 9.65
N LEU A 20 15.46 -10.92 9.76
CA LEU A 20 14.36 -11.28 8.87
C LEU A 20 14.09 -10.22 7.80
N PHE A 21 14.24 -8.94 8.16
CA PHE A 21 13.86 -7.81 7.32
C PHE A 21 15.06 -6.96 6.94
N GLU A 22 15.15 -6.59 5.66
CA GLU A 22 16.22 -5.71 5.17
C GLU A 22 15.85 -4.23 5.25
N ASN A 23 14.57 -3.88 5.05
CA ASN A 23 14.10 -2.50 4.97
C ASN A 23 12.61 -2.38 5.35
N ILE A 24 12.06 -1.16 5.28
CA ILE A 24 10.61 -0.94 5.27
C ILE A 24 10.14 -0.91 3.81
N GLY A 25 9.57 -2.04 3.36
CA GLY A 25 9.12 -2.23 1.98
C GLY A 25 7.76 -1.63 1.67
N MET A 26 6.96 -1.32 2.70
CA MET A 26 5.66 -0.67 2.53
C MET A 26 5.15 -0.05 3.82
N ILE A 27 4.85 1.24 3.79
CA ILE A 27 4.01 1.92 4.78
C ILE A 27 2.65 2.16 4.14
N ARG A 28 1.58 1.67 4.78
CA ARG A 28 0.22 1.76 4.25
C ARG A 28 -0.42 3.09 4.64
N GLY A 29 -0.36 4.07 3.74
CA GLY A 29 -0.81 5.44 3.99
C GLY A 29 -2.25 5.57 4.48
N GLU A 30 -3.16 4.70 4.01
CA GLU A 30 -4.56 4.75 4.41
C GLU A 30 -4.75 4.55 5.92
N TYR A 31 -3.91 3.74 6.57
CA TYR A 31 -4.07 3.49 8.00
C TYR A 31 -3.56 4.63 8.87
N LEU A 32 -2.54 5.37 8.41
CA LEU A 32 -2.11 6.59 9.10
C LEU A 32 -3.23 7.63 9.11
N ILE A 33 -3.95 7.77 8.00
CA ILE A 33 -5.09 8.69 7.89
C ILE A 33 -6.26 8.21 8.76
N ARG A 34 -6.59 6.91 8.70
CA ARG A 34 -7.70 6.32 9.45
C ARG A 34 -7.50 6.34 10.96
N GLU A 35 -6.28 6.12 11.43
CA GLU A 35 -5.94 6.23 12.86
C GLU A 35 -6.23 7.63 13.39
N LEU A 36 -5.91 8.66 12.60
CA LEU A 36 -6.15 10.06 12.95
C LEU A 36 -7.60 10.50 12.76
N ASN A 37 -8.39 9.71 12.03
CA ASN A 37 -9.79 9.97 11.71
C ASN A 37 -10.05 11.37 11.12
N GLN A 38 -9.10 11.88 10.36
CA GLN A 38 -9.15 13.20 9.74
C GLN A 38 -8.58 13.08 8.35
N SER A 39 -9.26 13.65 7.35
CA SER A 39 -8.79 13.66 5.96
C SER A 39 -7.37 14.22 5.87
N VAL A 40 -6.61 13.76 4.88
CA VAL A 40 -5.25 14.26 4.58
C VAL A 40 -5.23 15.76 4.24
N LEU A 41 -6.38 16.35 3.92
CA LEU A 41 -6.52 17.80 3.75
C LEU A 41 -6.29 18.58 5.06
N ASN A 42 -6.39 17.92 6.22
CA ASN A 42 -6.13 18.54 7.50
C ASN A 42 -4.61 18.65 7.78
N VAL A 43 -4.15 19.84 8.14
CA VAL A 43 -2.73 20.12 8.45
C VAL A 43 -2.21 19.29 9.62
N VAL A 44 -3.06 18.98 10.62
CA VAL A 44 -2.68 18.12 11.75
C VAL A 44 -2.41 16.69 11.27
N THR A 45 -3.23 16.18 10.35
CA THR A 45 -3.01 14.88 9.70
C THR A 45 -1.67 14.86 8.97
N GLN A 46 -1.43 15.86 8.12
CA GLN A 46 -0.18 16.00 7.36
C GLN A 46 1.04 16.02 8.27
N LYS A 47 1.00 16.81 9.35
CA LYS A 47 2.10 16.92 10.31
C LYS A 47 2.40 15.59 11.01
N LYS A 48 1.36 14.87 11.45
CA LYS A 48 1.54 13.59 12.15
C LYS A 48 2.07 12.49 11.23
N ILE A 49 1.61 12.45 9.97
CA ILE A 49 2.17 11.54 8.95
C ILE A 49 3.64 11.88 8.71
N GLY A 50 3.97 13.16 8.53
CA GLY A 50 5.36 13.61 8.33
C GLY A 50 6.27 13.17 9.47
N GLN A 51 5.88 13.42 10.71
CA GLN A 51 6.63 13.01 11.90
C GLN A 51 6.87 11.49 11.96
N TYR A 52 5.83 10.69 11.68
CA TYR A 52 5.94 9.24 11.63
C TYR A 52 6.97 8.78 10.59
N LEU A 53 6.95 9.39 9.40
CA LEU A 53 7.89 9.04 8.33
C LEU A 53 9.31 9.52 8.61
N GLU A 54 9.50 10.70 9.19
CA GLU A 54 10.81 11.21 9.62
C GLU A 54 11.46 10.27 10.64
N GLU A 55 10.70 9.84 11.66
CA GLU A 55 11.16 8.88 12.68
C GLU A 55 11.62 7.56 12.05
N LEU A 56 10.84 7.01 11.11
CA LEU A 56 11.19 5.76 10.43
C LEU A 56 12.36 5.92 9.46
N CYS A 57 12.40 6.99 8.68
CA CYS A 57 13.51 7.26 7.76
C CYS A 57 14.82 7.46 8.52
N GLN A 58 14.78 8.09 9.71
CA GLN A 58 15.92 8.23 10.59
C GLN A 58 16.37 6.89 11.19
N LEU A 59 15.41 6.02 11.58
CA LEU A 59 15.69 4.69 12.12
C LEU A 59 16.31 3.75 11.07
N TYR A 60 15.91 3.89 9.80
CA TYR A 60 16.39 3.12 8.65
C TYR A 60 17.28 3.96 7.72
N ALA A 61 18.15 4.81 8.27
CA ALA A 61 18.91 5.80 7.49
C ALA A 61 19.79 5.21 6.37
N ASP A 62 20.22 3.95 6.50
CA ASP A 62 21.06 3.25 5.52
C ASP A 62 20.23 2.43 4.51
N GLU A 63 18.91 2.40 4.65
CA GLU A 63 17.99 1.59 3.86
C GLU A 63 16.83 2.42 3.29
N LEU A 64 16.22 1.93 2.22
CA LEU A 64 15.05 2.59 1.63
C LEU A 64 13.81 2.39 2.50
N VAL A 65 12.98 3.43 2.60
CA VAL A 65 11.68 3.40 3.26
C VAL A 65 10.61 3.69 2.24
N TRP A 66 9.76 2.71 1.96
CA TRP A 66 8.75 2.82 0.91
C TRP A 66 7.39 3.18 1.47
N TYR A 67 6.87 4.34 1.07
CA TYR A 67 5.50 4.79 1.38
C TYR A 67 4.54 4.46 0.25
N ARG A 68 3.45 3.77 0.55
CA ARG A 68 2.33 3.57 -0.37
C ARG A 68 1.33 4.70 -0.18
N PHE A 69 1.03 5.42 -1.26
CA PHE A 69 -0.04 6.41 -1.24
C PHE A 69 -1.36 5.80 -0.77
N SER A 70 -2.19 6.62 -0.13
CA SER A 70 -3.41 6.16 0.52
C SER A 70 -4.37 5.48 -0.45
N GLU A 71 -4.88 4.31 -0.03
CA GLU A 71 -5.83 3.51 -0.78
C GLU A 71 -7.17 3.40 -0.04
N LEU A 72 -7.75 4.55 0.28
CA LEU A 72 -9.06 4.63 0.94
C LEU A 72 -10.16 4.22 -0.05
N THR A 73 -11.10 3.39 0.40
CA THR A 73 -12.39 3.24 -0.30
C THR A 73 -13.24 4.48 -0.07
N ILE A 74 -14.29 4.67 -0.89
CA ILE A 74 -15.28 5.72 -0.68
C ILE A 74 -15.88 5.64 0.73
N THR A 75 -16.29 4.45 1.16
CA THR A 75 -16.89 4.23 2.48
C THR A 75 -15.95 4.60 3.62
N GLU A 76 -14.65 4.34 3.48
CA GLU A 76 -13.64 4.72 4.47
C GLU A 76 -13.34 6.22 4.45
N ALA A 77 -13.32 6.85 3.28
CA ALA A 77 -13.11 8.29 3.15
C ALA A 77 -14.29 9.11 3.71
N ASN A 78 -15.52 8.68 3.46
CA ASN A 78 -16.75 9.38 3.87
C ASN A 78 -16.81 9.64 5.38
N VAL A 79 -16.29 8.71 6.19
CA VAL A 79 -16.33 8.79 7.66
C VAL A 79 -15.20 9.61 8.28
N LEU A 80 -14.24 10.07 7.47
CA LEU A 80 -13.15 10.92 7.96
C LEU A 80 -13.65 12.36 8.12
N GLN A 81 -13.25 13.00 9.22
CA GLN A 81 -13.54 14.41 9.42
C GLN A 81 -12.77 15.26 8.39
N GLY A 82 -13.46 16.20 7.75
CA GLY A 82 -12.87 17.07 6.73
C GLY A 82 -12.87 16.50 5.32
N THR A 83 -13.45 15.33 5.09
CA THR A 83 -13.76 14.85 3.73
C THR A 83 -14.80 15.78 3.10
N ARG A 84 -14.45 16.35 1.93
CA ARG A 84 -15.25 17.39 1.27
C ARG A 84 -16.48 16.83 0.55
N THR A 85 -16.29 15.69 -0.11
CA THR A 85 -17.29 15.09 -0.98
C THR A 85 -17.70 13.74 -0.41
N GLN A 86 -18.99 13.61 -0.11
CA GLN A 86 -19.60 12.33 0.25
C GLN A 86 -20.06 11.65 -1.02
N LEU A 87 -19.60 10.41 -1.24
CA LEU A 87 -19.95 9.63 -2.42
C LEU A 87 -20.64 8.32 -2.02
N GLU A 88 -21.47 7.78 -2.89
CA GLU A 88 -21.99 6.42 -2.74
C GLU A 88 -21.11 5.44 -3.51
N ASP A 89 -20.91 4.25 -2.94
CA ASP A 89 -20.19 3.17 -3.60
C ASP A 89 -20.90 1.85 -3.32
N GLN A 90 -21.41 1.22 -4.38
CA GLN A 90 -22.05 -0.09 -4.29
C GLN A 90 -21.02 -1.23 -4.34
N HIS A 91 -19.81 -0.94 -4.84
CA HIS A 91 -18.82 -1.97 -5.15
C HIS A 91 -17.41 -1.53 -4.72
N PRO A 92 -17.11 -1.48 -3.40
CA PRO A 92 -15.83 -0.98 -2.87
C PRO A 92 -14.57 -1.65 -3.44
N LEU A 93 -14.69 -2.92 -3.87
CA LEU A 93 -13.60 -3.64 -4.52
C LEU A 93 -13.26 -3.06 -5.91
N PHE A 94 -14.27 -2.64 -6.68
CA PHE A 94 -14.12 -2.10 -8.04
C PHE A 94 -14.15 -0.57 -8.09
N GLY A 95 -14.42 0.08 -6.95
CA GLY A 95 -14.76 1.49 -6.85
C GLY A 95 -13.59 2.47 -7.00
N LEU A 96 -13.84 3.69 -6.55
CA LEU A 96 -12.92 4.81 -6.61
C LEU A 96 -11.93 4.78 -5.44
N ARG A 97 -10.86 3.99 -5.59
CA ARG A 97 -9.76 3.81 -4.61
C ARG A 97 -8.39 3.85 -5.30
N GLY A 98 -7.34 3.92 -4.49
CA GLY A 98 -5.95 3.95 -4.94
C GLY A 98 -5.70 5.00 -6.00
N LEU A 99 -4.94 4.67 -7.05
CA LEU A 99 -4.58 5.66 -8.07
C LEU A 99 -5.79 6.32 -8.76
N ARG A 100 -6.92 5.63 -8.89
CA ARG A 100 -8.15 6.23 -9.43
C ARG A 100 -8.63 7.40 -8.55
N ARG A 101 -8.65 7.20 -7.23
CA ARG A 101 -9.02 8.25 -6.27
C ARG A 101 -8.00 9.39 -6.27
N LEU A 102 -6.71 9.06 -6.31
CA LEU A 102 -5.63 10.06 -6.28
C LEU A 102 -5.71 11.01 -7.49
N LEU A 103 -6.08 10.50 -8.67
CA LEU A 103 -6.25 11.33 -9.86
C LEU A 103 -7.56 12.13 -9.84
N GLU A 104 -8.67 11.52 -9.40
CA GLU A 104 -9.97 12.21 -9.31
C GLU A 104 -9.94 13.35 -8.26
N PHE A 105 -9.34 13.09 -7.10
CA PHE A 105 -9.20 14.03 -5.98
C PHE A 105 -7.76 14.52 -5.86
N SER A 106 -7.31 15.24 -6.89
CA SER A 106 -5.94 15.75 -6.98
C SER A 106 -5.53 16.68 -5.84
N ASP A 107 -6.47 17.29 -5.11
CA ASP A 107 -6.20 18.09 -3.92
C ASP A 107 -5.81 17.23 -2.71
N GLU A 108 -6.49 16.09 -2.51
CA GLU A 108 -6.10 15.07 -1.51
C GLU A 108 -4.73 14.48 -1.87
N PHE A 109 -4.50 14.15 -3.15
CA PHE A 109 -3.22 13.61 -3.61
C PHE A 109 -2.09 14.63 -3.42
N LEU A 110 -2.31 15.91 -3.76
CA LEU A 110 -1.33 16.97 -3.54
C LEU A 110 -1.02 17.17 -2.05
N ALA A 111 -2.04 17.11 -1.19
CA ALA A 111 -1.87 17.25 0.25
C ALA A 111 -1.01 16.12 0.83
N GLU A 112 -1.27 14.88 0.43
CA GLU A 112 -0.46 13.71 0.82
C GLU A 112 0.98 13.81 0.26
N LEU A 113 1.12 14.17 -1.01
CA LEU A 113 2.42 14.32 -1.68
C LEU A 113 3.29 15.41 -1.03
N LYS A 114 2.70 16.54 -0.60
CA LYS A 114 3.45 17.60 0.08
C LYS A 114 4.12 17.11 1.36
N VAL A 115 3.50 16.17 2.07
CA VAL A 115 4.12 15.52 3.23
C VAL A 115 5.35 14.73 2.78
N MET A 116 5.23 13.91 1.74
CA MET A 116 6.35 13.13 1.20
C MET A 116 7.51 14.02 0.73
N VAL A 117 7.21 15.13 0.05
CA VAL A 117 8.19 16.12 -0.39
C VAL A 117 8.92 16.73 0.81
N SER A 118 8.18 17.12 1.85
CA SER A 118 8.76 17.70 3.07
C SER A 118 9.70 16.72 3.77
N VAL A 119 9.31 15.45 3.93
CA VAL A 119 10.17 14.44 4.56
C VAL A 119 11.39 14.15 3.70
N TYR A 120 11.21 14.02 2.38
CA TYR A 120 12.30 13.74 1.44
C TYR A 120 13.38 14.82 1.42
N GLN A 121 13.06 16.08 1.75
CA GLN A 121 14.06 17.15 1.85
C GLN A 121 15.12 16.90 2.93
N SER A 122 14.75 16.19 4.01
CA SER A 122 15.65 15.84 5.10
C SER A 122 16.10 14.37 5.05
N HIS A 123 15.32 13.52 4.39
CA HIS A 123 15.52 12.06 4.35
C HIS A 123 15.40 11.52 2.92
N HIS A 124 16.51 11.48 2.19
CA HIS A 124 16.56 11.04 0.79
C HIS A 124 16.36 9.53 0.59
N ASN A 125 16.25 8.76 1.66
CA ASN A 125 15.92 7.33 1.64
C ASN A 125 14.40 7.05 1.59
N LEU A 126 13.55 8.09 1.63
CA LEU A 126 12.12 7.94 1.41
C LEU A 126 11.81 7.71 -0.09
N CYS A 127 11.09 6.63 -0.37
CA CYS A 127 10.56 6.28 -1.69
C CYS A 127 9.04 6.20 -1.63
N VAL A 128 8.37 6.30 -2.78
CA VAL A 128 6.90 6.20 -2.85
C VAL A 128 6.44 5.19 -3.88
N PHE A 129 5.25 4.62 -3.71
CA PHE A 129 4.61 3.87 -4.78
C PHE A 129 3.10 4.04 -4.83
N LEU A 130 2.58 3.88 -6.04
CA LEU A 130 1.17 4.07 -6.38
C LEU A 130 0.43 2.73 -6.32
N PRO A 131 -0.63 2.60 -5.49
CA PRO A 131 -1.49 1.42 -5.47
C PRO A 131 -2.54 1.46 -6.58
N PHE A 132 -3.15 0.31 -6.86
CA PHE A 132 -4.35 0.16 -7.69
C PHE A 132 -4.20 0.76 -9.10
N VAL A 133 -3.02 0.55 -9.71
CA VAL A 133 -2.70 1.02 -11.05
C VAL A 133 -3.48 0.21 -12.08
N ASN A 134 -4.14 0.90 -13.02
CA ASN A 134 -4.84 0.26 -14.13
C ASN A 134 -3.90 -0.10 -15.29
N ASP A 135 -3.04 0.85 -15.69
CA ASP A 135 -2.22 0.79 -16.90
C ASP A 135 -1.05 1.81 -16.84
N ALA A 136 -0.17 1.76 -17.84
CA ALA A 136 1.00 2.62 -17.97
C ALA A 136 0.67 4.09 -18.23
N ALA A 137 -0.47 4.38 -18.86
CA ALA A 137 -0.88 5.75 -19.15
C ALA A 137 -1.26 6.48 -17.85
N GLN A 138 -2.10 5.84 -17.03
CA GLN A 138 -2.49 6.33 -15.71
C GLN A 138 -1.27 6.47 -14.79
N LEU A 139 -0.38 5.46 -14.79
CA LEU A 139 0.86 5.51 -14.02
C LEU A 139 1.77 6.66 -14.45
N SER A 140 1.91 6.88 -15.76
CA SER A 140 2.72 7.98 -16.31
C SER A 140 2.19 9.35 -15.94
N GLU A 141 0.86 9.53 -15.93
CA GLU A 141 0.22 10.77 -15.46
C GLU A 141 0.55 11.05 -13.99
N ALA A 142 0.43 10.02 -13.15
CA ALA A 142 0.72 10.12 -11.73
C ALA A 142 2.21 10.41 -11.45
N ILE A 143 3.13 9.77 -12.19
CA ILE A 143 4.56 10.05 -12.09
C ILE A 143 4.84 11.51 -12.48
N LYS A 144 4.25 12.01 -13.57
CA LYS A 144 4.39 13.43 -13.97
C LYS A 144 3.87 14.38 -12.89
N PHE A 145 2.74 14.06 -12.28
CA PHE A 145 2.18 14.83 -11.16
C PHE A 145 3.13 14.85 -9.96
N ILE A 146 3.67 13.70 -9.56
CA ILE A 146 4.61 13.55 -8.43
C ILE A 146 5.88 14.37 -8.68
N ARG A 147 6.48 14.21 -9.87
CA ARG A 147 7.72 14.93 -10.26
C ARG A 147 7.49 16.43 -10.39
N GLY A 148 6.39 16.83 -11.02
CA GLY A 148 6.02 18.24 -11.21
C GLY A 148 5.77 19.00 -9.90
N ASN A 149 5.42 18.29 -8.83
CA ASN A 149 5.24 18.85 -7.49
C ASN A 149 6.47 18.65 -6.56
N GLY A 150 7.62 18.26 -7.12
CA GLY A 150 8.92 18.38 -6.45
C GLY A 150 9.45 17.14 -5.74
N PHE A 151 8.77 15.99 -5.77
CA PHE A 151 9.32 14.76 -5.19
C PHE A 151 10.34 14.14 -6.16
N GLN A 152 11.58 13.92 -5.71
CA GLN A 152 12.69 13.40 -6.54
C GLN A 152 13.15 11.98 -6.16
N GLY A 153 12.60 11.39 -5.09
CA GLY A 153 12.93 10.02 -4.67
C GLY A 153 12.42 8.94 -5.63
N ASP A 154 12.75 7.68 -5.36
CA ASP A 154 12.32 6.59 -6.23
C ASP A 154 10.79 6.39 -6.19
N ILE A 155 10.25 6.03 -7.34
CA ILE A 155 8.83 5.76 -7.53
C ILE A 155 8.67 4.30 -7.95
N GLY A 156 7.77 3.58 -7.29
CA GLY A 156 7.33 2.25 -7.67
C GLY A 156 5.84 2.22 -8.01
N CYS A 157 5.34 1.03 -8.37
CA CYS A 157 3.92 0.79 -8.52
C CYS A 157 3.52 -0.57 -7.93
N MET A 158 2.22 -0.73 -7.69
CA MET A 158 1.64 -1.99 -7.26
C MET A 158 0.84 -2.62 -8.40
N ILE A 159 1.11 -3.89 -8.72
CA ILE A 159 0.34 -4.67 -9.70
C ILE A 159 -0.72 -5.45 -8.93
N GLU A 160 -1.95 -4.94 -8.98
CA GLU A 160 -3.12 -5.47 -8.29
C GLU A 160 -4.27 -5.81 -9.25
N LEU A 161 -4.23 -5.26 -10.47
CA LEU A 161 -5.29 -5.38 -11.45
C LEU A 161 -4.82 -6.21 -12.64
N PRO A 162 -5.67 -7.09 -13.22
CA PRO A 162 -5.32 -7.82 -14.42
C PRO A 162 -4.93 -6.90 -15.58
N SER A 163 -5.55 -5.73 -15.69
CA SER A 163 -5.20 -4.75 -16.72
C SER A 163 -3.73 -4.30 -16.63
N ALA A 164 -3.23 -4.06 -15.41
CA ALA A 164 -1.84 -3.68 -15.21
C ALA A 164 -0.87 -4.83 -15.47
N TYR A 165 -1.28 -6.07 -15.18
CA TYR A 165 -0.51 -7.25 -15.58
C TYR A 165 -0.40 -7.37 -17.11
N PHE A 166 -1.51 -7.20 -17.83
CA PHE A 166 -1.50 -7.27 -19.30
C PHE A 166 -0.75 -6.08 -19.95
N ASP A 167 -0.67 -4.94 -19.27
CA ASP A 167 0.06 -3.76 -19.72
C ASP A 167 1.48 -3.63 -19.11
N LEU A 168 1.98 -4.71 -18.49
CA LEU A 168 3.23 -4.71 -17.73
C LEU A 168 4.43 -4.20 -18.53
N ASP A 169 4.54 -4.58 -19.82
CA ASP A 169 5.68 -4.20 -20.65
C ASP A 169 5.76 -2.68 -20.85
N ASN A 170 4.61 -1.99 -20.92
CA ASN A 170 4.54 -0.54 -20.98
C ASN A 170 4.75 0.09 -19.60
N ILE A 171 4.23 -0.53 -18.53
CA ILE A 171 4.45 -0.08 -17.15
C ILE A 171 5.93 -0.05 -16.81
N LEU A 172 6.70 -1.08 -17.21
CA LEU A 172 8.14 -1.16 -16.99
C LEU A 172 8.92 -0.03 -17.69
N GLN A 173 8.36 0.55 -18.76
CA GLN A 173 8.97 1.68 -19.49
C GLN A 173 8.71 3.05 -18.84
N THR A 174 7.87 3.13 -17.80
CA THR A 174 7.55 4.40 -17.12
C THR A 174 8.67 4.93 -16.23
N GLY A 175 9.74 4.15 -16.04
CA GLY A 175 10.91 4.54 -15.24
C GLY A 175 10.78 4.26 -13.74
N ILE A 176 9.76 3.47 -13.33
CA ILE A 176 9.63 2.95 -11.98
C ILE A 176 10.85 2.11 -11.56
N LYS A 177 11.11 2.07 -10.25
CA LYS A 177 12.23 1.32 -9.66
C LYS A 177 11.82 0.04 -8.97
N LYS A 178 10.53 -0.08 -8.63
CA LYS A 178 10.01 -1.22 -7.88
C LYS A 178 8.59 -1.57 -8.30
N ILE A 179 8.33 -2.86 -8.41
CA ILE A 179 6.99 -3.44 -8.51
C ILE A 179 6.68 -4.19 -7.22
N VAL A 180 5.50 -3.93 -6.67
CA VAL A 180 4.90 -4.71 -5.59
C VAL A 180 3.74 -5.50 -6.17
N ILE A 181 3.77 -6.84 -6.15
CA ILE A 181 2.62 -7.65 -6.55
C ILE A 181 1.65 -7.70 -5.38
N GLY A 182 0.46 -7.12 -5.54
CA GLY A 182 -0.58 -7.12 -4.52
C GLY A 182 -1.46 -8.37 -4.60
N MET A 183 -1.02 -9.45 -3.95
CA MET A 183 -1.67 -10.77 -4.08
C MET A 183 -3.13 -10.78 -3.67
N ASN A 184 -3.50 -10.02 -2.64
CA ASN A 184 -4.87 -9.99 -2.16
C ASN A 184 -5.86 -9.58 -3.26
N ASP A 185 -5.57 -8.45 -3.93
CA ASP A 185 -6.47 -7.89 -4.93
C ASP A 185 -6.28 -8.56 -6.28
N LEU A 186 -5.03 -8.85 -6.69
CA LEU A 186 -4.77 -9.54 -7.95
C LEU A 186 -5.43 -10.92 -7.99
N THR A 187 -5.33 -11.72 -6.94
CA THR A 187 -6.03 -13.01 -6.87
C THR A 187 -7.55 -12.82 -6.89
N SER A 188 -8.08 -11.82 -6.17
CA SER A 188 -9.52 -11.54 -6.20
C SER A 188 -10.03 -11.24 -7.62
N PHE A 189 -9.31 -10.44 -8.39
CA PHE A 189 -9.73 -10.09 -9.75
C PHE A 189 -9.47 -11.18 -10.78
N ILE A 190 -8.40 -11.97 -10.63
CA ILE A 190 -8.13 -13.10 -11.52
C ILE A 190 -9.18 -14.21 -11.36
N PHE A 191 -9.63 -14.47 -10.13
CA PHE A 191 -10.60 -15.53 -9.84
C PHE A 191 -12.05 -15.05 -9.73
N GLY A 192 -12.30 -13.74 -9.71
CA GLY A 192 -13.63 -13.18 -9.48
C GLY A 192 -14.18 -13.52 -8.09
N ALA A 193 -13.31 -13.57 -7.08
CA ALA A 193 -13.63 -14.04 -5.72
C ALA A 193 -13.22 -13.04 -4.64
N VAL A 194 -14.04 -12.90 -3.59
CA VAL A 194 -13.65 -12.14 -2.38
C VAL A 194 -12.66 -12.94 -1.54
N ARG A 195 -11.88 -12.26 -0.70
CA ARG A 195 -10.71 -12.83 0.00
C ARG A 195 -11.07 -13.97 0.96
N GLU A 196 -12.26 -13.92 1.55
CA GLU A 196 -12.74 -14.91 2.51
C GLU A 196 -13.35 -16.15 1.84
N ASP A 197 -13.46 -16.15 0.51
CA ASP A 197 -14.02 -17.25 -0.26
C ASP A 197 -12.95 -18.31 -0.60
N GLN A 198 -13.34 -19.58 -0.61
CA GLN A 198 -12.50 -20.72 -1.02
C GLN A 198 -11.98 -20.61 -2.48
N TRP A 199 -12.62 -19.80 -3.31
CA TRP A 199 -12.19 -19.53 -4.69
C TRP A 199 -11.04 -18.51 -4.76
N HIS A 200 -10.69 -17.85 -3.65
CA HIS A 200 -9.51 -16.98 -3.55
C HIS A 200 -8.23 -17.80 -3.40
N GLN A 201 -7.68 -18.27 -4.52
CA GLN A 201 -6.59 -19.24 -4.52
C GLN A 201 -5.22 -18.59 -4.80
N MET A 202 -4.65 -17.92 -3.77
CA MET A 202 -3.32 -17.28 -3.88
C MET A 202 -2.20 -18.27 -4.23
N ASP A 203 -2.28 -19.49 -3.71
CA ASP A 203 -1.27 -20.56 -3.90
C ASP A 203 -1.48 -21.36 -5.22
N SER A 204 -2.39 -20.92 -6.09
CA SER A 204 -2.69 -21.61 -7.34
C SER A 204 -1.54 -21.55 -8.36
N LEU A 205 -1.55 -22.50 -9.30
CA LEU A 205 -0.60 -22.51 -10.42
C LEU A 205 -0.72 -21.24 -11.28
N ILE A 206 -1.94 -20.73 -11.48
CA ILE A 206 -2.21 -19.49 -12.24
C ILE A 206 -1.48 -18.32 -11.60
N MET A 207 -1.63 -18.13 -10.29
CA MET A 207 -0.94 -17.05 -9.58
C MET A 207 0.58 -17.22 -9.60
N SER A 208 1.08 -18.45 -9.42
CA SER A 208 2.52 -18.71 -9.51
C SER A 208 3.09 -18.39 -10.90
N GLN A 209 2.34 -18.63 -11.97
CA GLN A 209 2.76 -18.28 -13.34
C GLN A 209 2.79 -16.77 -13.53
N ILE A 210 1.75 -16.05 -13.09
CA ILE A 210 1.70 -14.59 -13.13
C ILE A 210 2.88 -13.97 -12.35
N ILE A 211 3.15 -14.44 -11.13
CA ILE A 211 4.28 -13.95 -10.34
C ILE A 211 5.62 -14.19 -11.06
N SER A 212 5.77 -15.35 -11.70
CA SER A 212 7.03 -15.70 -12.38
C SER A 212 7.21 -14.86 -13.65
N ASP A 213 6.15 -14.65 -14.44
CA ASP A 213 6.18 -13.77 -15.62
C ASP A 213 6.52 -12.32 -15.25
N ILE A 214 5.87 -11.77 -14.22
CA ILE A 214 6.17 -10.42 -13.72
C ILE A 214 7.63 -10.34 -13.26
N ASN A 215 8.09 -11.33 -12.49
CA ASN A 215 9.46 -11.38 -11.98
C ASN A 215 10.50 -11.41 -13.10
N ASP A 216 10.30 -12.25 -14.11
CA ASP A 216 11.23 -12.42 -15.22
C ASP A 216 11.32 -11.12 -16.04
N LYS A 217 10.18 -10.51 -16.36
CA LYS A 217 10.11 -9.23 -17.08
C LYS A 217 10.72 -8.07 -16.30
N ALA A 218 10.40 -7.94 -15.01
CA ALA A 218 10.94 -6.90 -14.15
C ALA A 218 12.47 -7.03 -14.01
N THR A 219 12.97 -8.26 -13.79
CA THR A 219 14.40 -8.54 -13.66
C THR A 219 15.16 -8.19 -14.93
N MET A 220 14.63 -8.50 -16.12
CA MET A 220 15.23 -8.11 -17.40
C MET A 220 15.37 -6.59 -17.56
N MET A 221 14.48 -5.82 -16.95
CA MET A 221 14.48 -4.35 -16.97
C MET A 221 15.20 -3.72 -15.77
N GLY A 222 15.78 -4.51 -14.87
CA GLY A 222 16.46 -4.02 -13.67
C GLY A 222 15.51 -3.34 -12.67
N VAL A 223 14.23 -3.70 -12.69
CA VAL A 223 13.21 -3.22 -11.75
C VAL A 223 13.10 -4.23 -10.59
N GLU A 224 13.19 -3.76 -9.35
CA GLU A 224 13.03 -4.63 -8.17
C GLU A 224 11.59 -5.16 -8.09
N ILE A 225 11.44 -6.41 -7.68
CA ILE A 225 10.15 -7.09 -7.55
C ILE A 225 10.00 -7.69 -6.15
N VAL A 226 8.85 -7.42 -5.53
CA VAL A 226 8.47 -8.00 -4.26
C VAL A 226 6.99 -8.42 -4.27
N VAL A 227 6.65 -9.44 -3.50
CA VAL A 227 5.27 -9.92 -3.36
C VAL A 227 4.70 -9.49 -2.02
N ALA A 228 3.55 -8.82 -2.02
CA ALA A 228 2.87 -8.36 -0.82
C ALA A 228 1.45 -8.96 -0.70
N GLY A 229 0.92 -8.98 0.52
CA GLY A 229 -0.42 -9.47 0.81
C GLY A 229 -0.48 -10.17 2.16
N TYR A 230 -1.66 -10.72 2.49
CA TYR A 230 -1.81 -11.61 3.64
C TYR A 230 -1.31 -13.01 3.26
N LEU A 231 0.00 -13.13 3.04
CA LEU A 231 0.64 -14.34 2.52
C LEU A 231 0.74 -15.43 3.58
N SER A 232 0.51 -16.68 3.19
CA SER A 232 0.73 -17.83 4.06
C SER A 232 2.23 -18.09 4.28
N LYS A 233 2.59 -18.71 5.40
CA LYS A 233 3.97 -19.15 5.68
C LYS A 233 4.55 -20.03 4.56
N ASN A 234 3.73 -20.90 3.98
CA ASN A 234 4.15 -21.80 2.90
C ASN A 234 4.43 -21.04 1.61
N LEU A 235 3.59 -20.06 1.27
CA LEU A 235 3.80 -19.20 0.10
C LEU A 235 5.08 -18.38 0.24
N VAL A 236 5.29 -17.75 1.40
CA VAL A 236 6.53 -16.99 1.69
C VAL A 236 7.76 -17.88 1.56
N LYS A 237 7.73 -19.11 2.09
CA LYS A 237 8.84 -20.06 1.94
C LYS A 237 9.08 -20.44 0.48
N THR A 238 8.02 -20.62 -0.30
CA THR A 238 8.08 -21.00 -1.72
C THR A 238 8.69 -19.88 -2.55
N LEU A 239 8.22 -18.63 -2.36
CA LEU A 239 8.73 -17.45 -3.05
C LEU A 239 10.19 -17.17 -2.70
N ASN A 240 10.54 -17.21 -1.42
CA ASN A 240 11.94 -17.05 -0.98
C ASN A 240 12.86 -18.14 -1.55
N GLY A 241 12.35 -19.37 -1.71
CA GLY A 241 13.08 -20.46 -2.38
C GLY A 241 13.34 -20.21 -3.87
N LYS A 242 12.51 -19.40 -4.52
CA LYS A 242 12.69 -18.91 -5.90
C LYS A 242 13.50 -17.62 -5.98
N GLY A 243 13.96 -17.08 -4.86
CA GLY A 243 14.68 -15.81 -4.81
C GLY A 243 13.80 -14.55 -4.91
N ILE A 244 12.47 -14.70 -4.73
CA ILE A 244 11.52 -13.59 -4.76
C ILE A 244 11.23 -13.17 -3.32
N LYS A 245 11.57 -11.92 -2.96
CA LYS A 245 11.32 -11.37 -1.64
C LYS A 245 9.82 -11.10 -1.44
N CYS A 246 9.39 -11.15 -0.19
CA CYS A 246 8.04 -10.76 0.20
C CYS A 246 8.04 -9.50 1.06
N VAL A 247 6.97 -8.71 0.99
CA VAL A 247 6.67 -7.67 1.98
C VAL A 247 5.72 -8.26 3.01
N ILE A 248 6.20 -8.43 4.24
CA ILE A 248 5.45 -9.07 5.32
C ILE A 248 4.81 -8.02 6.21
N HIS A 249 3.48 -8.08 6.35
CA HIS A 249 2.76 -7.23 7.30
C HIS A 249 3.22 -7.50 8.74
N TYR A 250 3.44 -6.44 9.51
CA TYR A 250 3.88 -6.50 10.90
C TYR A 250 3.07 -7.49 11.75
N ASN A 251 1.74 -7.47 11.60
CA ASN A 251 0.83 -8.35 12.35
C ASN A 251 0.91 -9.84 11.96
N LEU A 252 1.58 -10.19 10.86
CA LEU A 252 1.79 -11.58 10.40
C LEU A 252 3.12 -12.17 10.84
N ILE A 253 4.00 -11.36 11.44
CA ILE A 253 5.31 -11.81 11.93
C ILE A 253 5.19 -13.03 12.88
N PRO A 254 4.26 -13.04 13.87
CA PRO A 254 4.10 -14.19 14.75
C PRO A 254 3.69 -15.47 14.03
N GLU A 255 2.75 -15.37 13.09
CA GLU A 255 2.23 -16.53 12.36
C GLU A 255 3.27 -17.13 11.41
N ILE A 256 3.97 -16.27 10.66
CA ILE A 256 4.93 -16.70 9.63
C ILE A 256 6.25 -17.16 10.27
N PHE A 257 6.76 -16.39 11.23
CA PHE A 257 8.12 -16.57 11.76
C PHE A 257 8.17 -17.04 13.23
N GLY A 258 7.05 -17.09 13.95
CA GLY A 258 7.03 -17.50 15.36
C GLY A 258 7.72 -16.50 16.28
N ARG A 259 7.70 -15.21 15.92
CA ARG A 259 8.32 -14.11 16.67
C ARG A 259 7.25 -13.19 17.25
N GLU A 260 7.45 -12.72 18.48
CA GLU A 260 6.50 -11.79 19.12
C GLU A 260 6.53 -10.40 18.47
N ILE A 261 5.53 -9.57 18.74
CA ILE A 261 5.49 -8.18 18.27
C ILE A 261 4.98 -7.28 19.39
N ALA A 262 5.47 -6.04 19.44
CA ALA A 262 5.12 -5.10 20.50
C ALA A 262 3.68 -4.57 20.39
N HIS A 263 3.15 -4.45 19.17
CA HIS A 263 1.85 -3.83 18.89
C HIS A 263 0.89 -4.76 18.12
N PRO A 264 0.52 -5.94 18.68
CA PRO A 264 -0.23 -6.96 17.93
C PRO A 264 -1.64 -6.54 17.52
N ASN A 265 -2.27 -5.64 18.28
CA ASN A 265 -3.67 -5.24 18.07
C ASN A 265 -3.83 -3.92 17.30
N HIS A 266 -2.75 -3.18 17.04
CA HIS A 266 -2.81 -1.82 16.51
C HIS A 266 -3.64 -1.71 15.22
N LEU A 267 -3.34 -2.55 14.22
CA LEU A 267 -4.09 -2.58 12.97
C LEU A 267 -5.55 -3.05 13.17
N VAL A 268 -5.79 -3.98 14.09
CA VAL A 268 -7.13 -4.50 14.38
C VAL A 268 -8.00 -3.39 14.97
N ASP A 269 -7.45 -2.59 15.87
CA ASP A 269 -8.14 -1.49 16.54
C ASP A 269 -8.51 -0.37 15.56
N ILE A 270 -7.59 0.02 14.66
CA ILE A 270 -7.88 0.99 13.58
C ILE A 270 -9.03 0.50 12.68
N LYS A 271 -8.98 -0.77 12.26
CA LYS A 271 -10.03 -1.38 11.42
C LYS A 271 -11.38 -1.41 12.14
N LYS A 272 -11.39 -1.74 13.43
CA LYS A 272 -12.60 -1.78 14.26
C LYS A 272 -13.24 -0.40 14.36
N LEU A 273 -12.45 0.62 14.73
CA LEU A 273 -12.94 2.01 14.85
C LEU A 273 -13.50 2.53 13.51
N THR A 274 -12.83 2.22 12.40
CA THR A 274 -13.33 2.62 11.07
C THR A 274 -14.68 1.97 10.77
N LYS A 275 -14.82 0.66 11.04
CA LYS A 275 -16.09 -0.08 10.81
C LYS A 275 -17.22 0.45 11.68
N GLU A 276 -16.95 0.81 12.93
CA GLU A 276 -17.95 1.40 13.83
C GLU A 276 -18.46 2.74 13.29
N LYS A 277 -17.57 3.57 12.74
CA LYS A 277 -17.95 4.85 12.12
C LYS A 277 -18.73 4.68 10.82
N ILE A 278 -18.35 3.72 9.98
CA ILE A 278 -19.11 3.40 8.76
C ILE A 278 -20.53 2.99 9.14
N ARG A 279 -20.70 2.11 10.13
CA ARG A 279 -22.03 1.71 10.61
C ARG A 279 -22.84 2.87 11.17
N ALA A 280 -22.22 3.75 11.96
CA ALA A 280 -22.89 4.93 12.50
C ALA A 280 -23.35 5.86 11.37
N HIS A 281 -22.49 6.13 10.39
CA HIS A 281 -22.80 6.96 9.23
C HIS A 281 -23.93 6.38 8.37
N GLU A 282 -23.92 5.06 8.13
CA GLU A 282 -25.01 4.37 7.41
C GLU A 282 -26.35 4.42 8.14
N LEU A 283 -26.34 4.44 9.48
CA LEU A 283 -27.55 4.60 10.29
C LEU A 283 -28.08 6.03 10.22
N ASP A 284 -27.20 7.03 10.28
CA ASP A 284 -27.58 8.45 10.17
C ASP A 284 -28.22 8.75 8.79
N LEU A 285 -27.69 8.16 7.71
CA LEU A 285 -28.27 8.28 6.36
C LEU A 285 -29.65 7.61 6.21
N ARG A 286 -30.00 6.68 7.10
CA ARG A 286 -31.27 5.94 7.08
C ARG A 286 -32.28 6.44 8.11
N ALA A 287 -31.92 7.40 8.95
CA ALA A 287 -32.83 7.99 9.92
C ALA A 287 -33.92 8.78 9.15
N PRO A 288 -35.22 8.52 9.38
CA PRO A 288 -36.26 9.35 8.80
C PRO A 288 -36.20 10.77 9.39
N ASP A 289 -36.33 11.77 8.51
CA ASP A 289 -36.46 13.20 8.86
C ASP A 289 -37.61 13.48 9.85
#